data_AF-A0A744HFV1-F1
#
_entry.id   AF-A0A744HFV1-F1
#
_cell.length_a   1.000
_cell.length_b   1.000
_cell.length_c   1.000
_cell.angle_alpha   90.00
_cell.angle_beta   90.00
_cell.angle_gamma   90.00
#
_symmetry.space_group_name_H-M   'P 1'
#
loop_
_entity.id
_entity.type
_entity.pdbx_description
1 polymer ?
#
loop_
_entity_poly.entity_id
_entity_poly.type
_entity_poly.pdbx_seq_one_letter_code
_entity_poly.pdbx_strand_id
1 'polypeptide(L)'
;MMNRLTPCSLVVAVLLLAGCGAIPKSGGITAKAVSPAAPAAGSRVNIKQAVTVQEAAPVTTGTEACDRELKALKKLDARRYALRRAQFNRLMSGAAVYAGIRTDVAGGTRQAVDAMYLFRTGKLCTDISRDVMDALARQGDSITDGHN
;
A
#
# COMPACT_ATOMS: atom_id res chain seq x y z
N MET A 1 17.16 43.15 24.87
CA MET A 1 17.09 41.79 25.46
C MET A 1 16.95 40.79 24.32
N MET A 2 17.82 39.79 24.31
CA MET A 2 18.29 39.10 23.12
C MET A 2 17.34 38.03 22.58
N ASN A 3 17.23 38.00 21.25
CA ASN A 3 16.81 36.88 20.41
C ASN A 3 17.56 35.60 20.77
N ARG A 4 16.85 34.48 20.92
CA ARG A 4 17.46 33.13 20.94
C ARG A 4 17.17 32.43 19.61
N LEU A 5 18.05 32.65 18.64
CA LEU A 5 18.14 31.80 17.45
C LEU A 5 18.91 30.53 17.82
N THR A 6 18.21 29.41 17.82
CA THR A 6 18.75 28.05 17.94
C THR A 6 19.54 27.66 16.69
N PRO A 7 20.84 27.31 16.80
CA PRO A 7 21.66 26.88 15.67
C PRO A 7 21.66 25.34 15.61
N CYS A 8 20.61 24.75 15.04
CA CYS A 8 20.57 23.29 14.85
C CYS A 8 20.04 22.85 13.48
N SER A 9 19.92 23.78 12.52
CA SER A 9 19.32 23.53 11.21
C SER A 9 20.32 23.44 10.04
N LEU A 10 21.64 23.34 10.30
CA LEU A 10 22.64 23.41 9.21
C LEU A 10 23.44 22.13 8.95
N VAL A 11 23.12 20.99 9.58
CA VAL A 11 23.94 19.76 9.46
C VAL A 11 23.28 18.64 8.63
N VAL A 12 22.00 18.73 8.26
CA VAL A 12 21.29 17.62 7.59
C VAL A 12 21.29 17.72 6.05
N ALA A 13 21.95 18.72 5.47
CA ALA A 13 21.96 18.95 4.02
C ALA A 13 23.11 18.25 3.24
N VAL A 14 23.97 17.45 3.88
CA VAL A 14 25.22 16.96 3.25
C VAL A 14 25.26 15.43 3.00
N LEU A 15 24.22 14.67 3.37
CA LEU A 15 24.26 13.18 3.31
C LEU A 15 23.66 12.53 2.04
N LEU A 16 23.43 13.27 0.95
CA LEU A 16 22.70 12.77 -0.24
C LEU A 16 23.54 12.51 -1.52
N LEU A 17 24.88 12.40 -1.46
CA LEU A 17 25.69 12.27 -2.71
C LEU A 17 26.77 11.17 -2.78
N ALA A 18 26.67 10.07 -2.01
CA ALA A 18 27.56 8.91 -2.22
C ALA A 18 26.90 7.84 -3.11
N GLY A 19 26.92 8.06 -4.43
CA GLY A 19 26.64 7.04 -5.44
C GLY A 19 27.82 6.91 -6.41
N CYS A 20 28.59 5.83 -6.33
CA CYS A 20 29.51 5.41 -7.38
C CYS A 20 29.75 3.89 -7.27
N GLY A 21 29.02 3.11 -8.08
CA GLY A 21 29.31 1.69 -8.31
C GLY A 21 30.29 1.57 -9.48
N ALA A 22 31.53 1.17 -9.18
CA ALA A 22 32.61 1.02 -10.15
C ALA A 22 32.31 -0.09 -11.17
N ILE A 23 32.53 0.23 -12.45
CA ILE A 23 32.54 -0.72 -13.57
C ILE A 23 33.98 -1.20 -13.76
N PRO A 24 34.32 -2.48 -13.54
CA PRO A 24 35.62 -3.00 -13.97
C PRO A 24 35.56 -3.40 -15.45
N LYS A 25 36.33 -2.68 -16.28
CA LYS A 25 36.96 -3.23 -17.49
C LYS A 25 38.38 -3.60 -17.14
N SER A 26 38.78 -4.87 -17.27
CA SER A 26 40.08 -5.27 -17.83
C SER A 26 40.23 -6.79 -17.84
N GLY A 27 40.91 -7.30 -18.86
CA GLY A 27 41.71 -8.51 -18.75
C GLY A 27 41.20 -9.68 -19.58
N GLY A 28 41.69 -9.78 -20.81
CA GLY A 28 41.47 -10.93 -21.68
C GLY A 28 41.92 -12.24 -21.04
N ILE A 29 41.04 -13.24 -21.12
CA ILE A 29 41.37 -14.62 -20.83
C ILE A 29 41.46 -15.35 -22.16
N THR A 30 42.62 -15.96 -22.34
CA THR A 30 43.04 -16.82 -23.43
C THR A 30 41.96 -17.81 -23.86
N ALA A 31 41.72 -17.88 -25.16
CA ALA A 31 40.87 -18.89 -25.77
C ALA A 31 41.45 -20.29 -25.49
N LYS A 32 40.75 -21.06 -24.66
CA LYS A 32 40.87 -22.52 -24.65
C LYS A 32 39.60 -23.07 -25.28
N ALA A 33 39.74 -23.54 -26.52
CA ALA A 33 38.68 -24.17 -27.27
C ALA A 33 38.19 -25.44 -26.55
N VAL A 34 36.89 -25.53 -26.30
CA VAL A 34 36.21 -26.78 -25.93
C VAL A 34 35.04 -26.98 -26.89
N SER A 35 35.00 -28.21 -27.42
CA SER A 35 34.07 -28.75 -28.41
C SER A 35 32.59 -28.66 -28.00
N PRO A 36 31.63 -28.60 -28.95
CA PRO A 36 30.22 -28.35 -28.65
C PRO A 36 29.52 -29.59 -28.08
N ALA A 37 28.87 -29.44 -26.93
CA ALA A 37 27.84 -30.37 -26.46
C ALA A 37 26.45 -29.86 -26.88
N ALA A 38 25.62 -30.78 -27.38
CA ALA A 38 24.30 -30.54 -27.95
C ALA A 38 23.36 -29.74 -27.03
N PRO A 39 22.45 -28.91 -27.59
CA PRO A 39 21.56 -28.06 -26.81
C PRO A 39 20.48 -28.88 -26.10
N ALA A 40 20.60 -29.02 -24.78
CA ALA A 40 19.46 -29.35 -23.94
C ALA A 40 18.51 -28.15 -23.92
N ALA A 41 17.26 -28.41 -24.32
CA ALA A 41 16.17 -27.44 -24.36
C ALA A 41 15.93 -26.82 -22.98
N GLY A 42 16.52 -25.66 -22.73
CA GLY A 42 16.18 -24.79 -21.61
C GLY A 42 14.82 -24.16 -21.86
N SER A 43 13.82 -24.60 -21.09
CA SER A 43 12.49 -24.01 -21.06
C SER A 43 12.61 -22.53 -20.67
N ARG A 44 12.39 -21.62 -21.63
CA ARG A 44 12.23 -20.20 -21.34
C ARG A 44 10.89 -20.04 -20.63
N VAL A 45 10.90 -19.94 -19.30
CA VAL A 45 9.72 -19.47 -18.57
C VAL A 45 9.47 -18.03 -19.00
N ASN A 46 8.53 -17.87 -19.92
CA ASN A 46 7.97 -16.61 -20.33
C ASN A 46 7.12 -16.11 -19.16
N ILE A 47 7.72 -15.35 -18.24
CA ILE A 47 6.99 -14.61 -17.22
C ILE A 47 6.34 -13.43 -17.95
N LYS A 48 5.32 -13.73 -18.76
CA LYS A 48 4.31 -12.77 -19.16
C LYS A 48 3.59 -12.40 -17.88
N GLN A 49 4.01 -11.25 -17.37
CA GLN A 49 3.41 -10.46 -16.32
C GLN A 49 1.90 -10.65 -16.27
N ALA A 50 1.45 -11.49 -15.34
CA ALA A 50 0.08 -11.46 -14.83
C ALA A 50 -0.01 -10.32 -13.81
N VAL A 51 0.17 -9.07 -14.27
CA VAL A 51 -0.62 -7.99 -13.69
C VAL A 51 -1.98 -8.17 -14.33
N THR A 52 -2.75 -9.09 -13.77
CA THR A 52 -4.19 -9.03 -13.87
C THR A 52 -4.53 -7.69 -13.22
N VAL A 53 -4.68 -6.65 -14.03
CA VAL A 53 -5.56 -5.55 -13.68
C VAL A 53 -6.85 -6.27 -13.35
N GLN A 54 -7.12 -6.43 -12.05
CA GLN A 54 -8.40 -6.87 -11.58
C GLN A 54 -9.37 -5.91 -12.24
N GLU A 55 -10.05 -6.43 -13.26
CA GLU A 55 -11.26 -5.89 -13.83
C GLU A 55 -12.02 -5.30 -12.65
N ALA A 56 -12.24 -3.98 -12.72
CA ALA A 56 -12.79 -3.19 -11.64
C ALA A 56 -14.04 -3.91 -11.14
N ALA A 57 -13.87 -4.69 -10.07
CA ALA A 57 -14.98 -5.29 -9.38
C ALA A 57 -15.86 -4.09 -9.02
N PRO A 58 -17.18 -4.17 -9.29
CA PRO A 58 -18.08 -3.11 -8.91
C PRO A 58 -17.78 -2.78 -7.45
N VAL A 59 -17.64 -1.48 -7.16
CA VAL A 59 -17.23 -0.90 -5.86
C VAL A 59 -18.01 -1.48 -4.66
N THR A 60 -19.10 -2.19 -4.94
CA THR A 60 -19.99 -2.90 -4.05
C THR A 60 -19.40 -4.17 -3.41
N THR A 61 -18.49 -4.92 -4.04
CA THR A 61 -18.04 -6.20 -3.46
C THR A 61 -16.99 -6.04 -2.36
N GLY A 62 -16.16 -4.99 -2.44
CA GLY A 62 -15.13 -4.71 -1.43
C GLY A 62 -15.67 -4.10 -0.13
N THR A 63 -16.83 -3.44 -0.18
CA THR A 63 -17.44 -2.78 0.99
C THR A 63 -18.04 -3.76 1.98
N GLU A 64 -18.59 -4.89 1.51
CA GLU A 64 -19.23 -5.87 2.40
C GLU A 64 -18.23 -6.54 3.37
N ALA A 65 -17.03 -6.87 2.88
CA ALA A 65 -15.97 -7.43 3.72
C ALA A 65 -15.52 -6.41 4.78
N CYS A 66 -15.37 -5.16 4.39
CA CYS A 66 -15.02 -4.06 5.29
C CYS A 66 -16.08 -3.81 6.37
N ASP A 67 -17.36 -3.88 6.01
CA ASP A 67 -18.46 -3.75 6.98
C ASP A 67 -18.47 -4.89 8.01
N ARG A 68 -18.11 -6.11 7.60
CA ARG A 68 -17.93 -7.23 8.55
C ARG A 68 -16.78 -6.96 9.51
N GLU A 69 -15.64 -6.47 9.03
CA GLU A 69 -14.51 -6.12 9.89
C GLU A 69 -14.83 -4.96 10.84
N LEU A 70 -15.59 -3.94 10.41
CA LEU A 70 -16.08 -2.90 11.31
C LEU A 70 -16.94 -3.46 12.44
N LYS A 71 -17.79 -4.46 12.17
CA LYS A 71 -18.60 -5.13 13.20
C LYS A 71 -17.73 -5.93 14.17
N ALA A 72 -16.66 -6.56 13.68
CA ALA A 72 -15.67 -7.23 14.53
C ALA A 72 -14.92 -6.21 15.40
N LEU A 73 -14.41 -5.15 14.79
CA LEU A 73 -13.67 -4.07 15.46
C LEU A 73 -14.50 -3.42 16.57
N LYS A 74 -15.82 -3.28 16.37
CA LYS A 74 -16.73 -2.76 17.41
C LYS A 74 -16.68 -3.57 18.72
N LYS A 75 -16.45 -4.88 18.63
CA LYS A 75 -16.37 -5.78 19.79
C LYS A 75 -14.99 -5.79 20.44
N LEU A 76 -13.93 -5.54 19.66
CA LEU A 76 -12.54 -5.65 20.09
C LEU A 76 -11.99 -4.31 20.59
N ASP A 77 -12.30 -3.21 19.89
CA ASP A 77 -11.76 -1.88 20.16
C ASP A 77 -12.77 -0.81 19.74
N ALA A 78 -13.62 -0.42 20.69
CA ALA A 78 -14.69 0.57 20.47
C ALA A 78 -14.15 1.94 20.02
N ARG A 79 -12.94 2.31 20.46
CA ARG A 79 -12.31 3.59 20.11
C ARG A 79 -11.87 3.58 18.65
N ARG A 80 -11.17 2.52 18.21
CA ARG A 80 -10.76 2.35 16.80
C ARG A 80 -11.96 2.21 15.89
N TYR A 81 -13.00 1.48 16.32
CA TYR A 81 -14.27 1.40 15.62
C TYR A 81 -14.88 2.79 15.37
N ALA A 82 -15.03 3.62 16.40
CA ALA A 82 -15.63 4.95 16.27
C ALA A 82 -14.85 5.83 15.26
N LEU A 83 -13.53 5.81 15.34
CA LEU A 83 -12.65 6.51 14.41
C LEU A 83 -12.85 6.05 12.96
N ARG A 84 -12.82 4.73 12.72
CA ARG A 84 -12.97 4.17 11.36
C ARG A 84 -14.37 4.33 10.80
N ARG A 85 -15.40 4.19 11.63
CA ARG A 85 -16.79 4.42 11.21
C ARG A 85 -17.02 5.86 10.79
N ALA A 86 -16.45 6.83 11.50
CA ALA A 86 -16.52 8.23 11.11
C ALA A 86 -15.81 8.49 9.76
N GLN A 87 -14.62 7.92 9.56
CA GLN A 87 -13.90 8.01 8.28
C GLN A 87 -14.71 7.39 7.11
N PHE A 88 -15.31 6.22 7.35
CA PHE A 88 -16.14 5.53 6.37
C PHE A 88 -17.36 6.36 5.98
N ASN A 89 -18.12 6.85 6.96
CA ASN A 89 -19.29 7.68 6.72
C ASN A 89 -18.94 8.95 5.94
N ARG A 90 -17.82 9.60 6.28
CA ARG A 90 -17.34 10.78 5.56
C ARG A 90 -17.00 10.45 4.11
N LEU A 91 -16.29 9.36 3.87
CA LEU A 91 -15.94 8.91 2.52
C LEU A 91 -17.20 8.63 1.68
N MET A 92 -18.16 7.90 2.25
CA MET A 92 -19.42 7.56 1.57
C MET A 92 -20.27 8.80 1.30
N SER A 93 -20.34 9.75 2.23
CA SER A 93 -21.06 11.01 2.01
C SER A 93 -20.48 11.82 0.86
N GLY A 94 -19.16 11.92 0.75
CA GLY A 94 -18.50 12.59 -0.37
C GLY A 94 -18.72 11.85 -1.69
N ALA A 95 -18.64 10.52 -1.67
CA ALA A 95 -18.89 9.68 -2.84
C ALA A 95 -20.34 9.82 -3.33
N ALA A 96 -21.33 9.93 -2.44
CA ALA A 96 -22.73 10.13 -2.78
C ALA A 96 -22.96 11.48 -3.47
N VAL A 97 -22.35 12.57 -2.97
CA VAL A 97 -22.42 13.89 -3.62
C VAL A 97 -21.83 13.82 -5.03
N TYR A 98 -20.65 13.21 -5.17
CA TYR A 98 -20.02 13.04 -6.48
C TYR A 98 -20.86 12.17 -7.42
N ALA A 99 -21.45 11.07 -6.93
CA ALA A 99 -22.33 10.21 -7.73
C ALA A 99 -23.51 10.99 -8.33
N GLY A 100 -24.06 11.98 -7.59
CA GLY A 100 -25.15 12.83 -8.06
C GLY A 100 -24.79 13.77 -9.22
N ILE A 101 -23.51 14.16 -9.35
CA ILE A 101 -23.04 15.05 -10.44
C ILE A 101 -22.17 14.33 -11.47
N ARG A 102 -21.91 13.03 -11.29
CA ARG A 102 -20.88 12.29 -12.03
C ARG A 102 -21.08 12.33 -13.55
N THR A 103 -22.32 12.39 -14.02
CA THR A 103 -22.69 12.49 -15.44
C THR A 103 -22.37 13.85 -16.05
N ASP A 104 -22.33 14.89 -15.23
CA ASP A 104 -22.20 16.29 -15.65
C ASP A 104 -20.73 16.75 -15.62
N VAL A 105 -19.84 15.89 -15.09
CA VAL A 105 -18.40 16.12 -14.97
C VAL A 105 -17.68 15.65 -16.24
N ALA A 106 -16.75 16.49 -16.74
CA ALA A 106 -15.92 16.16 -17.90
C ALA A 106 -15.16 14.82 -17.72
N GLY A 107 -15.00 14.08 -18.82
CA GLY A 107 -14.52 12.68 -18.79
C GLY A 107 -13.19 12.46 -18.06
N GLY A 108 -12.20 13.33 -18.25
CA GLY A 108 -10.91 13.24 -17.55
C GLY A 108 -11.04 13.44 -16.04
N THR A 109 -11.80 14.45 -15.61
CA THR A 109 -12.10 14.70 -14.19
C THR A 109 -12.86 13.54 -13.58
N ARG A 110 -13.86 12.99 -14.30
CA ARG A 110 -14.63 11.82 -13.87
C ARG A 110 -13.73 10.62 -13.61
N GLN A 111 -12.84 10.30 -14.54
CA GLN A 111 -11.90 9.17 -14.39
C GLN A 111 -10.96 9.36 -13.19
N ALA A 112 -10.43 10.57 -13.00
CA ALA A 112 -9.55 10.86 -11.87
C ALA A 112 -10.26 10.72 -10.52
N VAL A 113 -11.48 11.26 -10.40
CA VAL A 113 -12.26 11.20 -9.16
C VAL A 113 -12.78 9.78 -8.89
N ASP A 114 -13.17 9.04 -9.92
CA ASP A 114 -13.52 7.61 -9.82
C ASP A 114 -12.33 6.80 -9.24
N ALA A 115 -11.13 6.98 -9.79
CA ALA A 115 -9.92 6.30 -9.31
C ALA A 115 -9.57 6.70 -7.87
N MET A 116 -9.75 7.97 -7.52
CA MET A 116 -9.54 8.47 -6.16
C MET A 116 -10.46 7.77 -5.15
N TYR A 117 -11.76 7.65 -5.45
CA TYR A 117 -12.71 7.02 -4.54
C TYR A 117 -12.48 5.51 -4.42
N LEU A 118 -12.13 4.85 -5.53
CA LEU A 118 -11.69 3.45 -5.52
C LEU A 118 -10.51 3.24 -4.56
N PHE A 119 -9.45 4.03 -4.73
CA PHE A 119 -8.27 3.96 -3.88
C PHE A 119 -8.58 4.25 -2.41
N ARG A 120 -9.31 5.34 -2.11
CA ARG A 120 -9.61 5.73 -0.73
C ARG A 120 -10.46 4.69 -0.02
N THR A 121 -11.41 4.09 -0.73
CA THR A 121 -12.25 3.01 -0.18
C THR A 121 -11.37 1.80 0.13
N GLY A 122 -10.59 1.32 -0.84
CA GLY A 122 -9.69 0.18 -0.64
C GLY A 122 -8.71 0.40 0.51
N LYS A 123 -8.06 1.57 0.58
CA LYS A 123 -7.15 1.94 1.67
C LYS A 123 -7.86 1.89 3.03
N LEU A 124 -9.06 2.46 3.12
CA LEU A 124 -9.80 2.47 4.38
C LEU A 124 -10.18 1.06 4.82
N CYS A 125 -10.57 0.18 3.88
CA CYS A 125 -10.83 -1.23 4.18
C CYS A 125 -9.58 -1.94 4.73
N THR A 126 -8.42 -1.78 4.08
CA THR A 126 -7.17 -2.36 4.57
C THR A 126 -6.78 -1.82 5.95
N ASP A 127 -6.97 -0.52 6.17
CA ASP A 127 -6.70 0.11 7.45
C ASP A 127 -7.60 -0.42 8.59
N ILE A 128 -8.86 -0.74 8.29
CA ILE A 128 -9.79 -1.39 9.23
C ILE A 128 -9.34 -2.82 9.55
N SER A 129 -8.97 -3.58 8.52
CA SER A 129 -8.46 -4.95 8.68
C SER A 129 -7.24 -4.99 9.60
N ARG A 130 -6.32 -4.04 9.42
CA ARG A 130 -5.16 -3.87 10.29
C ARG A 130 -5.55 -3.58 11.73
N ASP A 131 -6.44 -2.62 11.98
CA ASP A 131 -6.89 -2.32 13.34
C ASP A 131 -7.57 -3.55 14.01
N VAL A 132 -8.27 -4.40 13.24
CA VAL A 132 -8.83 -5.67 13.74
C VAL A 132 -7.73 -6.64 14.13
N MET A 133 -6.75 -6.87 13.25
CA MET A 133 -5.63 -7.77 13.53
C MET A 133 -4.81 -7.31 14.74
N ASP A 134 -4.54 -6.00 14.83
CA ASP A 134 -3.82 -5.43 15.96
C ASP A 134 -4.59 -5.59 17.27
N ALA A 135 -5.92 -5.44 17.25
CA ALA A 135 -6.75 -5.63 18.44
C ALA A 135 -6.80 -7.10 18.88
N LEU A 136 -6.87 -8.04 17.93
CA LEU A 136 -6.79 -9.47 18.21
C LEU A 136 -5.43 -9.87 18.81
N ALA A 137 -4.33 -9.34 18.27
CA ALA A 137 -2.98 -9.60 18.76
C ALA A 137 -2.83 -9.15 20.23
N ARG A 138 -3.26 -7.92 20.56
CA ARG A 138 -3.24 -7.41 21.95
C ARG A 138 -4.05 -8.29 22.91
N GLN A 139 -5.18 -8.82 22.45
CA GLN A 139 -5.99 -9.72 23.26
C GLN A 139 -5.26 -11.05 23.53
N GLY A 140 -4.55 -11.58 22.53
CA GLY A 140 -3.68 -12.75 22.69
C GLY A 140 -2.56 -12.53 23.72
N ASP A 141 -1.85 -11.41 23.62
CA ASP A 141 -0.75 -11.05 24.55
C ASP A 141 -1.26 -10.88 25.99
N SER A 142 -2.45 -10.29 26.16
CA SER A 142 -3.07 -10.12 27.49
C SER A 142 -3.43 -11.45 28.18
N ILE A 143 -3.67 -12.51 27.41
CA ILE A 143 -3.95 -13.85 27.94
C ILE A 143 -2.64 -14.52 28.37
N THR A 144 -1.55 -14.31 27.63
CA THR A 144 -0.24 -14.92 27.96
C THR A 144 0.45 -14.25 29.13
N ASP A 145 0.27 -12.94 29.33
CA ASP A 145 0.91 -12.19 30.43
C ASP A 145 0.21 -12.38 31.79
N GLY A 146 -1.05 -12.82 31.82
CA GLY A 146 -1.79 -13.06 33.06
C GLY A 146 -1.47 -14.39 33.77
N HIS A 147 -0.53 -15.17 33.25
CA HIS A 147 -0.22 -16.53 33.72
C HIS A 147 1.16 -16.68 34.40
N ASN A 148 1.85 -15.59 34.72
CA ASN A 148 3.13 -15.57 35.47
C ASN A 148 3.02 -14.83 36.81
#